data_AF-A0A2D5Y207-F1
#
_entry.id   AF-A0A2D5Y207-F1
#
_cell.length_a   1.000
_cell.length_b   1.000
_cell.length_c   1.000
_cell.angle_alpha   90.00
_cell.angle_beta   90.00
_cell.angle_gamma   90.00
#
_symmetry.space_group_name_H-M   'P 1'
#
loop_
_entity.id
_entity.type
_entity.pdbx_description
1 polymer ?
#
loop_
_entity_poly.entity_id
_entity_poly.type
_entity_poly.pdbx_seq_one_letter_code
_entity_poly.pdbx_strand_id
1 'polypeptide(L)'
;MVKAVHAHLSASHPLILIEIHREDIASLSSLLHIIAQEKDKRFLLYCDDLSFDEQDSGYKSLKAVLEGGIQARPDNVIFYATSNRRHLMPRNMIENEARTAIHGGETIEEKVSLSDRFGLWLGFYPCDQDHFFTMIETYADTFGLDGSKDDLRAQAIEWSMQRGGRSGRVAWQFIQNLAGKQGKAL
;
A
#
# COMPACT_ATOMS: atom_id res chain seq x y z
N MET A 1 -7.96 -0.54 -2.78
CA MET A 1 -8.14 0.84 -2.27
C MET A 1 -7.70 1.88 -3.30
N VAL A 2 -6.42 1.93 -3.71
CA VAL A 2 -5.91 2.97 -4.63
C VAL A 2 -6.66 3.05 -5.95
N LYS A 3 -6.94 1.91 -6.60
CA LYS A 3 -7.74 1.85 -7.84
C LYS A 3 -9.16 2.42 -7.67
N ALA A 4 -9.81 2.16 -6.53
CA ALA A 4 -11.16 2.68 -6.25
C ALA A 4 -11.14 4.20 -6.00
N VAL A 5 -10.17 4.69 -5.23
CA VAL A 5 -10.00 6.13 -4.97
C VAL A 5 -9.65 6.87 -6.25
N HIS A 6 -8.76 6.32 -7.08
CA HIS A 6 -8.41 6.88 -8.38
C HIS A 6 -9.64 6.96 -9.29
N ALA A 7 -10.45 5.89 -9.39
CA ALA A 7 -11.67 5.89 -10.19
C ALA A 7 -12.67 7.00 -9.73
N HIS A 8 -12.80 7.22 -8.42
CA HIS A 8 -13.63 8.29 -7.89
C HIS A 8 -13.10 9.69 -8.21
N LEU A 9 -11.80 9.93 -8.01
CA LEU A 9 -11.19 11.25 -8.20
C LEU A 9 -11.06 11.63 -9.68
N SER A 10 -10.75 10.66 -10.55
CA SER A 10 -10.60 10.87 -11.99
C SER A 10 -11.89 11.29 -12.69
N ALA A 11 -13.06 11.09 -12.05
CA ALA A 11 -14.34 11.59 -12.55
C ALA A 11 -14.44 13.13 -12.51
N SER A 12 -13.64 13.80 -11.69
CA SER A 12 -13.68 15.26 -11.48
C SER A 12 -12.34 15.97 -11.69
N HIS A 13 -11.24 15.21 -11.75
CA HIS A 13 -9.88 15.75 -11.90
C HIS A 13 -9.10 14.95 -12.95
N PRO A 14 -8.28 15.58 -13.80
CA PRO A 14 -7.42 14.89 -14.77
C PRO A 14 -6.21 14.24 -14.06
N LEU A 15 -6.49 13.15 -13.32
CA LEU A 15 -5.52 12.37 -12.55
C LEU A 15 -5.16 11.08 -13.29
N ILE A 16 -3.88 10.93 -13.59
CA ILE A 16 -3.32 9.73 -14.23
C ILE A 16 -2.66 8.86 -13.15
N LEU A 17 -3.07 7.60 -13.08
CA LEU A 17 -2.44 6.60 -12.22
C LEU A 17 -1.38 5.84 -13.03
N ILE A 18 -0.15 5.80 -12.53
CA ILE A 18 0.93 4.99 -13.09
C ILE A 18 1.37 3.99 -12.03
N GLU A 19 1.15 2.72 -12.30
CA GLU A 19 1.63 1.62 -11.47
C GLU A 19 3.09 1.31 -11.83
N ILE A 20 3.97 1.28 -10.82
CA ILE A 20 5.41 1.03 -10.94
C ILE A 20 5.71 -0.20 -10.11
N HIS A 21 6.24 -1.23 -10.76
CA HIS A 21 6.72 -2.42 -10.06
C HIS A 21 8.02 -2.11 -9.32
N ARG A 22 8.26 -2.82 -8.22
CA ARG A 22 9.47 -2.64 -7.42
C ARG A 22 10.74 -2.82 -8.24
N GLU A 23 10.76 -3.79 -9.17
CA GLU A 23 11.91 -4.04 -10.04
C GLU A 23 12.22 -2.85 -10.98
N ASP A 24 11.21 -2.02 -11.29
CA ASP A 24 11.33 -0.90 -12.22
C ASP A 24 11.70 0.43 -11.55
N ILE A 25 11.93 0.44 -10.23
CA ILE A 25 12.27 1.65 -9.46
C ILE A 25 13.50 2.37 -10.02
N ALA A 26 14.45 1.63 -10.62
CA ALA A 26 15.60 2.24 -11.27
C ALA A 26 15.23 3.17 -12.45
N SER A 27 14.08 2.95 -13.08
CA SER A 27 13.57 3.78 -14.19
C SER A 27 12.80 5.04 -13.73
N LEU A 28 12.55 5.17 -12.42
CA LEU A 28 11.71 6.23 -11.86
C LEU A 28 12.20 7.63 -12.22
N SER A 29 13.52 7.87 -12.21
CA SER A 29 14.08 9.18 -12.58
C SER A 29 13.75 9.57 -14.03
N SER A 30 13.85 8.62 -14.96
CA SER A 30 13.51 8.84 -16.36
C SER A 30 12.01 9.13 -16.54
N LEU A 31 11.16 8.40 -15.80
CA LEU A 31 9.72 8.64 -15.80
C LEU A 31 9.37 10.03 -15.28
N LEU A 32 9.99 10.47 -14.18
CA LEU A 32 9.78 11.81 -13.62
C LEU A 32 10.19 12.91 -14.61
N HIS A 33 11.25 12.70 -15.39
CA HIS A 33 11.66 13.65 -16.44
C HIS A 33 10.57 13.84 -17.50
N ILE A 34 9.93 12.75 -17.94
CA ILE A 34 8.82 12.77 -18.90
C ILE A 34 7.61 13.48 -18.28
N ILE A 35 7.23 13.11 -17.06
CA ILE A 35 6.09 13.69 -16.34
C ILE A 35 6.25 15.19 -16.11
N ALA A 36 7.48 15.67 -15.88
CA ALA A 36 7.75 17.09 -15.67
C ALA A 36 7.38 17.95 -16.89
N GLN A 37 7.35 17.37 -18.10
CA GLN A 37 6.95 18.08 -19.32
C GLN A 37 5.43 18.21 -19.46
N GLU A 38 4.65 17.38 -18.75
CA GLU A 38 3.20 17.27 -18.87
C GLU A 38 2.48 18.19 -17.85
N LYS A 39 2.63 19.51 -18.01
CA LYS A 39 2.18 20.52 -17.02
C LYS A 39 0.67 20.55 -16.77
N ASP A 40 -0.13 20.15 -17.75
CA ASP A 40 -1.60 20.17 -17.70
C ASP A 40 -2.20 18.90 -17.09
N LYS A 41 -1.37 17.92 -16.70
CA LYS A 41 -1.80 16.64 -16.12
C LYS A 41 -1.30 16.53 -14.68
N ARG A 42 -2.03 15.75 -13.87
CA ARG A 42 -1.63 15.36 -12.52
C ARG A 42 -1.41 13.86 -12.48
N PHE A 43 -0.39 13.42 -11.74
CA PHE A 43 0.05 12.03 -11.74
C PHE A 43 0.14 11.48 -10.33
N LEU A 44 -0.39 10.28 -10.14
CA LEU A 44 -0.19 9.44 -8.97
C LEU A 44 0.69 8.26 -9.37
N LEU A 45 1.93 8.25 -8.91
CA LEU A 45 2.81 7.10 -9.04
C LEU A 45 2.52 6.15 -7.89
N TYR A 46 2.20 4.90 -8.22
CA TYR A 46 1.82 3.88 -7.25
C TYR A 46 2.79 2.70 -7.29
N CYS A 47 3.34 2.32 -6.15
CA CYS A 47 4.13 1.11 -6.02
C CYS A 47 3.49 0.16 -4.98
N ASP A 48 3.08 -1.02 -5.41
CA ASP A 48 2.48 -2.01 -4.51
C ASP A 48 3.57 -2.84 -3.81
N ASP A 49 3.37 -3.12 -2.52
CA ASP A 49 4.24 -3.93 -1.66
C ASP A 49 5.72 -3.54 -1.74
N LEU A 50 5.99 -2.25 -1.61
CA LEU A 50 7.33 -1.71 -1.58
C LEU A 50 8.05 -2.20 -0.32
N SER A 51 9.00 -3.10 -0.52
CA SER A 51 10.00 -3.49 0.47
C SER A 51 11.26 -3.99 -0.24
N PHE A 52 12.42 -3.75 0.37
CA PHE A 52 13.71 -4.10 -0.20
C PHE A 52 14.34 -5.24 0.59
N ASP A 53 15.17 -6.04 -0.07
CA ASP A 53 16.04 -7.03 0.55
C ASP A 53 17.51 -6.63 0.35
N GLU A 54 18.45 -7.31 1.03
CA GLU A 54 19.88 -6.95 1.01
C GLU A 54 20.51 -6.87 -0.39
N GLN A 55 19.97 -7.62 -1.34
CA GLN A 55 20.47 -7.69 -2.71
C GLN A 55 19.81 -6.67 -3.64
N ASP A 56 18.78 -5.96 -3.16
CA ASP A 56 18.04 -5.01 -3.97
C ASP A 56 18.80 -3.68 -4.05
N SER A 57 19.16 -3.26 -5.26
CA SER A 57 19.82 -1.97 -5.51
C SER A 57 18.82 -0.82 -5.72
N GLY A 58 17.54 -1.14 -5.92
CA GLY A 58 16.47 -0.19 -6.20
C GLY A 58 16.26 0.84 -5.09
N TYR A 59 16.58 0.50 -3.82
CA TYR A 59 16.39 1.43 -2.70
C TYR A 59 17.24 2.71 -2.86
N LYS A 60 18.45 2.61 -3.45
CA LYS A 60 19.31 3.78 -3.67
C LYS A 60 18.71 4.74 -4.69
N SER A 61 18.13 4.18 -5.75
CA SER A 61 17.43 4.96 -6.78
C SER A 61 16.21 5.66 -6.19
N LEU A 62 15.41 4.95 -5.38
CA LEU A 62 14.26 5.55 -4.71
C LEU A 62 14.67 6.63 -3.71
N LYS A 63 15.72 6.38 -2.91
CA LYS A 63 16.27 7.35 -1.97
C LYS A 63 16.69 8.64 -2.67
N ALA A 64 17.44 8.54 -3.77
CA ALA A 64 17.89 9.70 -4.54
C ALA A 64 16.72 10.53 -5.12
N VAL A 65 15.64 9.85 -5.53
CA VAL A 65 14.42 10.51 -6.02
C VAL A 65 13.66 11.22 -4.89
N LEU A 66 13.55 10.59 -3.71
CA LEU A 66 12.82 11.16 -2.57
C LEU A 66 13.60 12.26 -1.85
N GLU A 67 14.94 12.20 -1.84
CA GLU A 67 15.82 13.22 -1.27
C GLU A 67 15.95 14.47 -2.15
N GLY A 68 15.41 14.42 -3.38
CA GLY A 68 15.45 15.56 -4.30
C GLY A 68 16.88 15.88 -4.72
N GLY A 69 17.58 14.89 -5.29
CA GLY A 69 18.91 15.09 -5.88
C GLY A 69 18.94 16.08 -7.05
N ILE A 70 19.65 15.78 -8.14
CA ILE A 70 19.88 16.74 -9.23
C ILE A 70 18.59 17.22 -9.92
N GLN A 71 17.51 16.42 -9.90
CA GLN A 71 16.19 16.81 -10.37
C GLN A 71 15.21 16.89 -9.20
N ALA A 72 14.59 18.05 -9.03
CA ALA A 72 13.48 18.22 -8.11
C ALA A 72 12.28 17.38 -8.57
N ARG A 73 11.56 16.80 -7.61
CA ARG A 73 10.29 16.12 -7.88
C ARG A 73 9.29 17.12 -8.51
N PRO A 74 8.69 16.82 -9.67
CA PRO A 74 7.71 17.70 -10.30
C PRO A 74 6.50 17.97 -9.40
N ASP A 75 6.01 19.22 -9.38
CA ASP A 75 4.86 19.63 -8.57
C ASP A 75 3.54 18.94 -8.96
N ASN A 76 3.48 18.38 -10.16
CA ASN A 76 2.33 17.66 -10.68
C ASN A 76 2.35 16.15 -10.37
N VAL A 77 3.27 15.66 -9.53
CA VAL A 77 3.40 14.24 -9.17
C VAL A 77 3.28 13.99 -7.66
N ILE A 78 2.59 12.91 -7.29
CA ILE A 78 2.64 12.35 -5.94
C ILE A 78 3.05 10.87 -6.04
N PHE A 79 3.91 10.42 -5.13
CA PHE A 79 4.33 9.03 -5.02
C PHE A 79 3.63 8.36 -3.84
N TYR A 80 2.99 7.23 -4.08
CA TYR A 80 2.27 6.43 -3.10
C TYR A 80 2.80 5.01 -3.12
N ALA A 81 3.03 4.44 -1.95
CA ALA A 81 3.45 3.06 -1.84
C ALA A 81 2.67 2.34 -0.73
N THR A 82 2.38 1.06 -0.94
CA THR A 82 1.96 0.16 0.14
C THR A 82 3.18 -0.63 0.62
N SER A 83 3.17 -1.08 1.87
CA SER A 83 4.19 -2.01 2.36
C SER A 83 3.58 -2.92 3.42
N ASN A 84 3.88 -4.21 3.33
CA ASN A 84 3.53 -5.17 4.38
C ASN A 84 4.53 -5.14 5.56
N ARG A 85 5.61 -4.36 5.45
CA ARG A 85 6.65 -4.23 6.48
C ARG A 85 6.59 -2.83 7.10
N ARG A 86 6.80 -2.75 8.42
CA ARG A 86 6.90 -1.47 9.13
C ARG A 86 8.05 -0.60 8.60
N HIS A 87 9.13 -1.23 8.15
CA HIS A 87 10.28 -0.56 7.54
C HIS A 87 10.45 -1.08 6.11
N LEU A 88 10.71 -0.16 5.17
CA LEU A 88 10.95 -0.51 3.78
C LEU A 88 12.25 -1.28 3.60
N MET A 89 13.21 -1.15 4.53
CA MET A 89 14.47 -1.89 4.55
C MET A 89 14.61 -2.77 5.80
N PRO A 90 15.27 -3.94 5.68
CA PRO A 90 15.71 -4.77 6.79
C PRO A 90 16.64 -4.04 7.77
N ARG A 91 16.61 -4.42 9.06
CA ARG A 91 17.43 -3.78 10.11
C ARG A 91 18.93 -3.87 9.86
N ASN A 92 19.43 -5.03 9.42
CA ASN A 92 20.81 -5.26 9.01
C ASN A 92 21.27 -4.32 7.88
N MET A 93 20.42 -4.04 6.87
CA MET A 93 20.75 -3.05 5.84
C MET A 93 20.86 -1.64 6.42
N ILE A 94 19.93 -1.26 7.29
CA ILE A 94 19.94 0.03 7.98
C ILE A 94 21.23 0.19 8.81
N GLU A 95 21.63 -0.86 9.53
CA GLU A 95 22.87 -0.87 10.32
C GLU A 95 24.13 -0.82 9.45
N ASN A 96 24.15 -1.51 8.32
CA ASN A 96 25.27 -1.51 7.38
C ASN A 96 25.47 -0.14 6.70
N GLU A 97 24.39 0.54 6.28
CA GLU A 97 24.47 1.94 5.81
C GLU A 97 25.05 2.85 6.89
N ALA A 98 24.64 2.67 8.15
CA ALA A 98 25.12 3.50 9.25
C ALA A 98 26.61 3.31 9.55
N ARG A 99 27.15 2.10 9.33
CA ARG A 99 28.57 1.78 9.56
C ARG A 99 29.50 2.33 8.47
N THR A 100 29.02 2.47 7.24
CA THR A 100 29.81 3.02 6.13
C THR A 100 29.76 4.54 6.05
N ALA A 101 28.85 5.18 6.79
CA ALA A 101 28.82 6.63 6.96
C ALA A 101 30.06 7.12 7.74
N ILE A 102 30.80 8.06 7.17
CA ILE A 102 32.15 8.47 7.62
C ILE A 102 32.16 9.15 9.00
N HIS A 103 31.02 9.57 9.55
CA HIS A 103 30.94 10.20 10.88
C HIS A 103 30.19 9.30 11.87
N GLY A 104 30.86 8.79 12.90
CA GLY A 104 30.33 7.78 13.83
C GLY A 104 29.52 8.33 15.02
N GLY A 105 29.30 9.65 15.11
CA GLY A 105 28.74 10.30 16.32
C GLY A 105 27.39 11.01 16.15
N GLU A 106 27.10 11.58 14.98
CA GLU A 106 25.85 12.35 14.73
C GLU A 106 24.74 11.51 14.05
N THR A 107 25.07 10.28 13.64
CA THR A 107 24.30 9.49 12.67
C THR A 107 23.31 8.53 13.33
N ILE A 108 22.77 8.91 14.50
CA ILE A 108 21.67 8.18 15.15
C ILE A 108 20.32 8.81 14.80
N GLU A 109 20.26 10.12 14.52
CA GLU A 109 19.02 10.80 14.13
C GLU A 109 18.70 10.70 12.62
N GLU A 110 19.66 10.33 11.76
CA GLU A 110 19.43 9.99 10.34
C GLU A 110 18.88 8.55 10.11
N LYS A 111 18.51 7.83 11.17
CA LYS A 111 18.31 6.36 11.17
C LYS A 111 16.96 5.85 10.64
N VAL A 112 16.27 6.59 9.78
CA VAL A 112 15.04 6.12 9.13
C VAL A 112 15.01 6.57 7.66
N SER A 113 16.17 6.41 7.00
CA SER A 113 16.60 7.23 5.85
C SER A 113 15.70 7.23 4.60
N LEU A 114 14.84 6.22 4.42
CA LEU A 114 13.93 6.14 3.27
C LEU A 114 12.46 6.27 3.66
N SER A 115 12.06 5.57 4.71
CA SER A 115 10.70 5.57 5.22
C SER A 115 10.26 6.97 5.66
N ASP A 116 11.10 7.71 6.37
CA ASP A 116 10.76 9.07 6.83
C ASP A 116 10.69 10.09 5.70
N ARG A 117 11.13 9.75 4.48
CA ARG A 117 10.99 10.62 3.31
C ARG A 117 9.57 10.60 2.73
N PHE A 118 8.72 9.69 3.19
CA PHE A 118 7.28 9.75 2.93
C PHE A 118 6.65 10.72 3.92
N GLY A 119 6.12 11.83 3.41
CA GLY A 119 5.52 12.89 4.25
C GLY A 119 4.20 12.51 4.93
N LEU A 120 3.61 11.35 4.60
CA LEU A 120 2.39 10.84 5.23
C LEU A 120 2.48 9.32 5.38
N TRP A 121 2.17 8.86 6.59
CA TRP A 121 2.12 7.45 6.95
C TRP A 121 0.72 7.07 7.37
N LEU A 122 0.13 6.12 6.64
CA LEU A 122 -1.18 5.56 6.95
C LEU A 122 -1.00 4.12 7.43
N GLY A 123 -1.06 3.94 8.76
CA GLY A 123 -1.03 2.62 9.38
C GLY A 123 -2.39 1.94 9.29
N PHE A 124 -2.40 0.66 8.94
CA PHE A 124 -3.58 -0.19 9.06
C PHE A 124 -3.51 -0.97 10.36
N TYR A 125 -4.56 -0.87 11.17
CA TYR A 125 -4.66 -1.61 12.42
C TYR A 125 -5.11 -3.06 12.16
N PRO A 126 -4.75 -4.00 13.04
CA PRO A 126 -5.28 -5.35 12.98
C PRO A 126 -6.81 -5.33 12.95
N CYS A 127 -7.40 -6.15 12.06
CA CYS A 127 -8.85 -6.30 12.01
C CYS A 127 -9.32 -7.04 13.25
N ASP A 128 -9.94 -6.31 14.18
CA ASP A 128 -10.61 -6.92 15.32
C ASP A 128 -11.91 -7.63 14.90
N GLN A 129 -12.58 -8.24 15.88
CA GLN A 129 -13.81 -9.00 15.63
C GLN A 129 -14.97 -8.12 15.17
N ASP A 130 -15.13 -6.96 15.79
CA ASP A 130 -16.30 -6.11 15.55
C ASP A 130 -16.21 -5.45 14.18
N HIS A 131 -15.01 -5.02 13.77
CA HIS A 131 -14.76 -4.58 12.39
C HIS A 131 -14.96 -5.72 11.39
N PHE A 132 -14.55 -6.95 11.74
CA PHE A 132 -14.76 -8.11 10.88
C PHE A 132 -16.24 -8.41 10.65
N PHE A 133 -17.05 -8.38 11.71
CA PHE A 133 -18.50 -8.54 11.60
C PHE A 133 -19.16 -7.40 10.86
N THR A 134 -18.73 -6.16 11.11
CA THR A 134 -19.23 -4.99 10.38
C THR A 134 -19.01 -5.14 8.87
N MET A 135 -17.83 -5.60 8.44
CA MET A 135 -17.56 -5.87 7.02
C MET A 135 -18.50 -6.93 6.46
N ILE A 136 -18.70 -8.04 7.17
CA ILE A 136 -19.53 -9.15 6.71
C ILE A 136 -21.01 -8.75 6.61
N GLU A 137 -21.54 -8.09 7.63
CA GLU A 137 -22.91 -7.58 7.63
C GLU A 137 -23.10 -6.56 6.50
N THR A 138 -22.16 -5.63 6.33
CA THR A 138 -22.23 -4.63 5.24
C THR A 138 -22.24 -5.29 3.87
N TYR A 139 -21.38 -6.29 3.65
CA TYR A 139 -21.37 -7.02 2.38
C TYR A 139 -22.65 -7.84 2.18
N ALA A 140 -23.11 -8.55 3.20
CA ALA A 140 -24.34 -9.33 3.12
C ALA A 140 -25.54 -8.43 2.78
N ASP A 141 -25.68 -7.28 3.44
CA ASP A 141 -26.73 -6.30 3.15
C ASP A 141 -26.59 -5.72 1.74
N THR A 142 -25.37 -5.36 1.32
CA THR A 142 -25.09 -4.76 0.00
C THR A 142 -25.43 -5.71 -1.15
N PHE A 143 -25.11 -7.00 -0.99
CA PHE A 143 -25.35 -8.02 -2.01
C PHE A 143 -26.65 -8.81 -1.79
N GLY A 144 -27.46 -8.39 -0.82
CA GLY A 144 -28.74 -9.03 -0.48
C GLY A 144 -28.59 -10.51 -0.14
N LEU A 145 -27.55 -10.91 0.59
CA LEU A 145 -27.33 -12.29 1.04
C LEU A 145 -28.23 -12.64 2.22
N ASP A 146 -28.74 -13.87 2.23
CA ASP A 146 -29.67 -14.34 3.27
C ASP A 146 -28.91 -14.77 4.52
N GLY A 147 -29.52 -14.56 5.69
CA GLY A 147 -28.98 -14.99 6.98
C GLY A 147 -29.25 -13.97 8.08
N SER A 148 -29.53 -14.44 9.30
CA SER A 148 -29.60 -13.55 10.44
C SER A 148 -28.20 -13.04 10.80
N LYS A 149 -28.10 -11.88 11.45
CA LYS A 149 -26.80 -11.34 11.91
C LYS A 149 -26.05 -12.34 12.78
N ASP A 150 -26.77 -13.05 13.66
CA ASP A 150 -26.17 -14.04 14.55
C ASP A 150 -25.62 -15.25 13.77
N ASP A 151 -26.36 -15.74 12.78
CA ASP A 151 -25.90 -16.84 11.91
C ASP A 151 -24.69 -16.44 11.08
N LEU A 152 -24.68 -15.21 10.53
CA LEU A 152 -23.56 -14.70 9.75
C LEU A 152 -22.31 -14.57 10.61
N ARG A 153 -22.44 -14.05 11.85
CA ARG A 153 -21.33 -13.93 12.80
C ARG A 153 -20.78 -15.28 13.22
N ALA A 154 -21.64 -16.25 13.54
CA ALA A 154 -21.21 -17.58 13.92
C ALA A 154 -20.39 -18.25 12.80
N GLN A 155 -20.92 -18.26 11.57
CA GLN A 155 -20.22 -18.81 10.41
C GLN A 155 -18.92 -18.04 10.10
N ALA A 156 -18.93 -16.72 10.28
CA ALA A 156 -17.75 -15.88 10.08
C ALA A 156 -16.62 -16.21 11.07
N ILE A 157 -16.94 -16.48 12.34
CA ILE A 157 -15.95 -16.90 13.34
C ILE A 157 -15.28 -18.19 12.88
N GLU A 158 -16.07 -19.22 12.55
CA GLU A 158 -15.56 -20.51 12.09
C GLU A 158 -14.70 -20.35 10.83
N TRP A 159 -15.17 -19.56 9.86
CA TRP A 159 -14.43 -19.26 8.64
C TRP A 159 -13.07 -18.59 8.93
N SER A 160 -13.05 -17.60 9.82
CA SER A 160 -11.83 -16.87 10.18
C SER A 160 -10.79 -17.78 10.86
N MET A 161 -11.24 -18.73 11.69
CA MET A 161 -10.37 -19.72 12.33
C MET A 161 -9.71 -20.65 11.31
N GLN A 162 -10.47 -21.12 10.31
CA GLN A 162 -9.94 -21.98 9.25
C GLN A 162 -8.97 -21.24 8.31
N ARG A 163 -9.14 -19.93 8.12
CA ARG A 163 -8.33 -19.10 7.22
C ARG A 163 -7.16 -18.40 7.90
N GLY A 164 -6.94 -18.65 9.20
CA GLY A 164 -5.78 -18.14 9.93
C GLY A 164 -5.88 -16.68 10.36
N GLY A 165 -7.09 -16.11 10.44
CA GLY A 165 -7.31 -14.79 11.03
C GLY A 165 -8.43 -13.98 10.39
N ARG A 166 -8.49 -12.71 10.77
CA ARG A 166 -9.49 -11.74 10.31
C ARG A 166 -8.83 -10.68 9.44
N SER A 167 -9.44 -10.41 8.29
CA SER A 167 -9.04 -9.34 7.39
C SER A 167 -10.16 -9.07 6.39
N GLY A 168 -10.10 -7.92 5.71
CA GLY A 168 -11.02 -7.64 4.60
C GLY A 168 -10.96 -8.72 3.49
N ARG A 169 -9.78 -9.30 3.23
CA ARG A 169 -9.62 -10.41 2.28
C ARG A 169 -10.39 -11.66 2.75
N VAL A 170 -10.26 -12.04 4.01
CA VAL A 170 -10.95 -13.21 4.57
C VAL A 170 -12.46 -12.98 4.61
N ALA A 171 -12.91 -11.76 4.93
CA ALA A 171 -14.32 -11.38 4.89
C ALA A 171 -14.87 -11.48 3.47
N TRP A 172 -14.16 -10.96 2.47
CA TRP A 172 -14.58 -11.08 1.07
C TRP A 172 -14.69 -12.54 0.61
N GLN A 173 -13.73 -13.38 0.97
CA GLN A 173 -13.78 -14.81 0.65
C GLN A 173 -14.97 -15.52 1.32
N PHE A 174 -15.32 -15.14 2.55
CA PHE A 174 -16.53 -15.64 3.23
C PHE A 174 -17.78 -15.26 2.45
N ILE A 175 -17.90 -14.00 2.03
CA ILE A 175 -19.03 -13.47 1.27
C ILE A 175 -19.16 -14.17 -0.08
N GLN A 176 -18.05 -14.40 -0.80
CA GLN A 176 -18.07 -15.18 -2.04
C GLN A 176 -18.53 -16.62 -1.81
N ASN A 177 -18.09 -17.26 -0.72
CA ASN A 177 -18.54 -18.61 -0.37
C ASN A 177 -20.04 -18.66 -0.05
N LEU A 178 -20.52 -17.69 0.72
CA LEU A 178 -21.92 -17.57 1.10
C LEU A 178 -22.81 -17.32 -0.11
N ALA A 179 -22.42 -16.38 -0.98
CA ALA A 179 -23.13 -16.10 -2.23
C ALA A 179 -23.18 -17.34 -3.13
N GLY A 180 -22.07 -18.07 -3.26
CA GLY A 180 -22.02 -19.33 -4.00
C GLY A 180 -22.98 -20.40 -3.45
N LYS A 181 -23.09 -20.55 -2.12
CA LYS A 181 -24.05 -21.45 -1.47
C LYS A 181 -25.50 -21.04 -1.69
N GLN A 182 -25.76 -19.74 -1.84
CA GLN A 182 -27.10 -19.19 -2.09
C GLN A 182 -27.44 -19.05 -3.58
N GLY A 183 -26.52 -19.43 -4.48
CA GLY A 183 -26.73 -19.27 -5.93
C GLY A 183 -26.78 -17.81 -6.39
N LYS A 184 -26.19 -16.88 -5.64
CA LYS A 184 -26.12 -15.45 -5.97
C LYS A 184 -24.80 -15.12 -6.67
N ALA A 185 -24.88 -14.39 -7.77
CA ALA A 185 -23.71 -13.82 -8.45
C ALA A 185 -23.38 -12.46 -7.82
N LEU A 186 -22.09 -12.22 -7.57
CA LEU A 186 -21.54 -10.98 -7.02
C LEU A 186 -20.90 -10.12 -8.11
#